data_AF-A0A9E3N5T9-F1
#
_entry.id   AF-A0A9E3N5T9-F1
#
_cell.length_a   1.000
_cell.length_b   1.000
_cell.length_c   1.000
_cell.angle_alpha   90.00
_cell.angle_beta   90.00
_cell.angle_gamma   90.00
#
_symmetry.space_group_name_H-M   'P 1'
#
loop_
_entity.id
_entity.type
_entity.pdbx_description
1 polymer ?
#
loop_
_entity_poly.entity_id
_entity_poly.type
_entity_poly.pdbx_seq_one_letter_code
_entity_poly.pdbx_strand_id
1 'polypeptide(L)'
;MRLMTYGPATATLALLLAACGGGGGHPGSTNDTVGSGTANLDAYVGTWASACASSAIDTAVIARAASPANTLTIAVTTQYYANTECTGNVIATQTWSDGATATWTGTVTSSIVPGPGLTPLPATVDKVTAQLPQRTVTVTGSYVSRKTIDGQANWCIAYADSSVCVPDRVYEARTAPFDGLALQGSDLYEVKSNGVNYDAVERFTKK
;
A
#
# COMPACT_ATOMS: atom_id res chain seq x y z
N MET A 1 1.47 52.02 27.37
CA MET A 1 1.14 50.58 27.34
C MET A 1 2.47 49.83 27.15
N ARG A 2 2.78 48.88 28.04
CA ARG A 2 4.12 48.32 28.23
C ARG A 2 4.66 47.57 27.00
N LEU A 3 5.91 47.84 26.67
CA LEU A 3 6.78 47.04 25.81
C LEU A 3 7.02 45.67 26.45
N MET A 4 6.84 44.59 25.69
CA MET A 4 7.41 43.27 25.99
C MET A 4 8.32 42.86 24.84
N THR A 5 9.61 42.92 25.12
CA THR A 5 10.70 42.29 24.35
C THR A 5 10.83 40.82 24.76
N TYR A 6 10.88 39.90 23.79
CA TYR A 6 11.44 38.57 23.99
C TYR A 6 12.42 38.27 22.85
N GLY A 7 13.65 37.91 23.24
CA GLY A 7 14.80 37.69 22.36
C GLY A 7 14.79 36.33 21.66
N PRO A 8 15.70 36.13 20.69
CA PRO A 8 15.80 34.91 19.90
C PRO A 8 16.49 33.78 20.69
N ALA A 9 15.81 32.64 20.81
CA ALA A 9 16.39 31.40 21.32
C ALA A 9 16.96 30.57 20.15
N THR A 10 18.28 30.61 20.00
CA THR A 10 19.07 29.66 19.22
C THR A 10 19.07 28.32 19.96
N ALA A 11 18.66 27.23 19.30
CA ALA A 11 18.79 25.88 19.83
C ALA A 11 19.50 24.98 18.81
N THR A 12 20.57 24.38 19.31
CA THR A 12 21.72 23.76 18.67
C THR A 12 21.40 22.37 18.12
N LEU A 13 21.91 22.06 16.93
CA LEU A 13 21.89 20.74 16.31
C LEU A 13 22.95 19.85 16.99
N ALA A 14 22.53 18.82 17.73
CA ALA A 14 23.44 17.82 18.31
C ALA A 14 23.37 16.52 17.49
N LEU A 15 24.46 16.23 16.77
CA LEU A 15 24.77 14.92 16.23
C LEU A 15 25.06 13.94 17.37
N LEU A 16 24.37 12.80 17.40
CA LEU A 16 24.81 11.62 18.15
C LEU A 16 25.06 10.49 17.17
N LEU A 17 26.35 10.26 16.88
CA LEU A 17 26.85 8.97 16.45
C LEU A 17 26.75 7.99 17.62
N ALA A 18 26.09 6.85 17.42
CA ALA A 18 26.32 5.66 18.22
C ALA A 18 26.66 4.51 17.27
N ALA A 19 27.94 4.12 17.28
CA ALA A 19 28.43 2.85 16.78
C ALA A 19 28.85 2.01 17.99
N CYS A 20 28.20 0.85 18.18
CA CYS A 20 28.66 -0.33 18.92
C CYS A 20 27.55 -1.39 18.69
N GLY A 21 27.76 -2.48 17.97
CA GLY A 21 28.63 -3.58 18.37
C GLY A 21 27.84 -4.55 19.25
N GLY A 22 27.30 -5.62 18.67
CA GLY A 22 26.56 -6.64 19.43
C GLY A 22 26.08 -7.80 18.56
N GLY A 23 26.94 -8.81 18.42
CA GLY A 23 26.56 -10.10 17.88
C GLY A 23 25.65 -10.85 18.85
N GLY A 24 24.50 -11.28 18.34
CA GLY A 24 23.59 -12.20 19.03
C GLY A 24 23.21 -13.30 18.04
N GLY A 25 23.75 -14.50 18.25
CA GLY A 25 23.34 -15.68 17.49
C GLY A 25 21.84 -15.87 17.61
N HIS A 26 21.17 -16.11 16.48
CA HIS A 26 19.77 -16.47 16.46
C HIS A 26 19.61 -17.95 16.82
N PRO A 27 19.01 -18.30 17.97
CA PRO A 27 18.40 -19.60 18.14
C PRO A 27 17.06 -19.54 17.41
N GLY A 28 16.98 -20.15 16.24
CA GLY A 28 15.77 -20.11 15.41
C GLY A 28 16.01 -20.06 13.91
N SER A 29 17.17 -20.53 13.43
CA SER A 29 17.21 -21.15 12.10
C SER A 29 16.53 -22.51 12.21
N THR A 30 15.21 -22.51 12.43
CA THR A 30 14.44 -23.59 11.85
C THR A 30 14.55 -23.34 10.36
N ASN A 31 15.25 -24.23 9.67
CA ASN A 31 14.93 -24.50 8.28
C ASN A 31 13.41 -24.71 8.25
N ASP A 32 12.66 -23.64 7.96
CA ASP A 32 11.37 -23.77 7.31
C ASP A 32 11.73 -24.36 5.96
N THR A 33 11.88 -25.69 5.98
CA THR A 33 11.59 -26.54 4.85
C THR A 33 10.36 -25.90 4.22
N VAL A 34 10.52 -25.34 3.01
CA VAL A 34 9.40 -24.85 2.23
C VAL A 34 8.42 -26.00 2.19
N GLY A 35 7.41 -25.94 3.05
CA GLY A 35 6.44 -27.00 3.18
C GLY A 35 5.81 -27.13 1.81
N SER A 36 5.75 -28.34 1.28
CA SER A 36 5.04 -28.66 0.04
C SER A 36 3.51 -28.49 0.18
N GLY A 37 3.06 -27.58 1.05
CA GLY A 37 1.70 -27.11 1.14
C GLY A 37 1.51 -26.00 0.11
N THR A 38 0.57 -26.19 -0.81
CA THR A 38 0.09 -25.10 -1.65
C THR A 38 -0.68 -24.13 -0.75
N ALA A 39 -0.24 -22.89 -0.62
CA ALA A 39 -1.11 -21.86 -0.06
C ALA A 39 -2.41 -21.80 -0.85
N ASN A 40 -3.53 -21.70 -0.12
CA ASN A 40 -4.84 -21.53 -0.72
C ASN A 40 -5.01 -20.08 -1.19
N LEU A 41 -4.26 -19.67 -2.22
CA LEU A 41 -4.34 -18.31 -2.73
C LEU A 41 -5.71 -17.98 -3.35
N ASP A 42 -6.58 -18.98 -3.57
CA ASP A 42 -7.96 -18.76 -4.02
C ASP A 42 -8.79 -18.02 -2.98
N ALA A 43 -8.37 -18.03 -1.70
CA ALA A 43 -8.99 -17.23 -0.66
C ALA A 43 -8.89 -15.71 -0.95
N TYR A 44 -7.82 -15.27 -1.62
CA TYR A 44 -7.59 -13.87 -1.99
C TYR A 44 -8.25 -13.47 -3.30
N VAL A 45 -8.63 -14.44 -4.15
CA VAL A 45 -9.22 -14.16 -5.46
C VAL A 45 -10.59 -13.48 -5.28
N GLY A 46 -10.79 -12.37 -5.99
CA GLY A 46 -12.01 -11.60 -5.92
C GLY A 46 -11.80 -10.11 -6.14
N THR A 47 -12.87 -9.36 -5.89
CA THR A 47 -12.84 -7.89 -5.91
C THR A 47 -12.90 -7.36 -4.47
N TRP A 48 -12.03 -6.42 -4.18
CA TRP A 48 -11.84 -5.84 -2.87
C TRP A 48 -11.85 -4.31 -2.98
N ALA A 49 -12.36 -3.62 -1.96
CA ALA A 49 -12.43 -2.17 -1.91
C ALA A 49 -11.73 -1.62 -0.67
N SER A 50 -10.94 -0.57 -0.82
CA SER A 50 -10.41 0.17 0.33
C SER A 50 -11.55 0.90 1.04
N ALA A 51 -11.29 1.36 2.26
CA ALA A 51 -12.10 2.43 2.83
C ALA A 51 -11.95 3.72 2.00
N CYS A 52 -12.90 4.64 2.16
CA CYS A 52 -12.75 5.99 1.59
C CYS A 52 -11.56 6.69 2.26
N ALA A 53 -10.62 7.18 1.45
CA ALA A 53 -9.48 7.96 1.90
C ALA A 53 -9.32 9.19 1.00
N SER A 54 -9.46 10.38 1.58
CA SER A 54 -9.25 11.66 0.87
C SER A 54 -10.00 11.77 -0.47
N SER A 55 -11.28 11.39 -0.48
CA SER A 55 -12.14 11.36 -1.67
C SER A 55 -11.80 10.30 -2.72
N ALA A 56 -11.02 9.28 -2.37
CA ALA A 56 -10.70 8.16 -3.24
C ALA A 56 -11.08 6.80 -2.62
N ILE A 57 -11.48 5.87 -3.47
CA ILE A 57 -11.62 4.45 -3.15
C ILE A 57 -10.77 3.66 -4.15
N ASP A 58 -9.90 2.81 -3.64
CA ASP A 58 -9.19 1.83 -4.43
C ASP A 58 -10.00 0.54 -4.53
N THR A 59 -10.12 0.02 -5.76
CA THR A 59 -10.68 -1.30 -6.02
C THR A 59 -9.58 -2.21 -6.53
N ALA A 60 -9.24 -3.24 -5.76
CA ALA A 60 -8.30 -4.27 -6.14
C ALA A 60 -9.05 -5.47 -6.70
N VAL A 61 -8.67 -5.93 -7.89
CA VAL A 61 -9.10 -7.20 -8.47
C VAL A 61 -7.93 -8.16 -8.41
N ILE A 62 -8.09 -9.22 -7.64
CA ILE A 62 -7.08 -10.25 -7.41
C ILE A 62 -7.48 -11.51 -8.17
N ALA A 63 -6.55 -12.04 -8.95
CA ALA A 63 -6.74 -13.27 -9.73
C ALA A 63 -5.50 -14.16 -9.65
N ARG A 64 -5.67 -15.45 -10.00
CA ARG A 64 -4.54 -16.36 -10.23
C ARG A 64 -3.79 -15.92 -11.48
N ALA A 65 -2.46 -15.86 -11.40
CA ALA A 65 -1.63 -15.78 -12.59
C ALA A 65 -1.74 -17.08 -13.40
N ALA A 66 -1.62 -16.99 -14.73
CA ALA A 66 -1.62 -18.17 -15.60
C ALA A 66 -0.39 -19.07 -15.35
N SER A 67 0.74 -18.47 -14.99
CA SER A 67 1.96 -19.16 -14.56
C SER A 67 2.88 -18.16 -13.83
N PRO A 68 3.55 -18.56 -12.74
CA PRO A 68 3.42 -19.84 -12.05
C PRO A 68 2.15 -19.89 -11.16
N ALA A 69 1.70 -21.09 -10.80
CA ALA A 69 0.43 -21.29 -10.08
C ALA A 69 0.40 -20.69 -8.66
N ASN A 70 1.58 -20.42 -8.08
CA ASN A 70 1.75 -19.77 -6.78
C ASN A 70 1.82 -18.24 -6.87
N THR A 71 1.43 -17.64 -7.99
CA THR A 71 1.41 -16.17 -8.17
C THR A 71 -0.02 -15.66 -8.33
N LEU A 72 -0.27 -14.53 -7.68
CA LEU A 72 -1.47 -13.70 -7.89
C LEU A 72 -1.13 -12.50 -8.76
N THR A 73 -2.10 -12.05 -9.54
CA THR A 73 -2.11 -10.72 -10.17
C THR A 73 -3.07 -9.81 -9.40
N ILE A 74 -2.68 -8.56 -9.20
CA ILE A 74 -3.45 -7.56 -8.44
C ILE A 74 -3.57 -6.31 -9.31
N ALA A 75 -4.74 -6.10 -9.89
CA ALA A 75 -5.05 -4.91 -10.66
C ALA A 75 -5.79 -3.90 -9.77
N VAL A 76 -5.31 -2.66 -9.72
CA VAL A 76 -5.92 -1.60 -8.89
C VAL A 76 -6.51 -0.52 -9.79
N THR A 77 -7.75 -0.15 -9.50
CA THR A 77 -8.43 1.02 -10.07
C THR A 77 -8.79 1.97 -8.94
N THR A 78 -8.43 3.25 -9.07
CA THR A 78 -8.80 4.27 -8.09
C THR A 78 -9.97 5.08 -8.63
N GLN A 79 -11.05 5.14 -7.88
CA GLN A 79 -12.20 6.00 -8.17
C GLN A 79 -12.16 7.22 -7.26
N TYR A 80 -12.23 8.40 -7.87
CA TYR A 80 -12.25 9.68 -7.17
C TYR A 80 -13.65 10.27 -7.16
N TYR A 81 -14.02 10.84 -6.02
CA TYR A 81 -15.33 11.44 -5.75
C TYR A 81 -15.16 12.92 -5.46
N ALA A 82 -16.22 13.72 -5.63
CA ALA A 82 -16.17 15.15 -5.35
C ALA A 82 -16.06 15.49 -3.85
N ASN A 83 -16.35 14.53 -2.97
CA ASN A 83 -16.39 14.69 -1.52
C ASN A 83 -15.54 13.64 -0.80
N THR A 84 -15.16 13.96 0.44
CA THR A 84 -14.30 13.13 1.29
C THR A 84 -15.02 11.94 1.91
N GLU A 85 -16.33 11.79 1.71
CA GLU A 85 -17.10 10.62 2.13
C GLU A 85 -17.17 9.56 1.02
N CYS A 86 -16.62 9.86 -0.16
CA CYS A 86 -16.64 9.01 -1.35
C CYS A 86 -18.05 8.57 -1.76
N THR A 87 -19.03 9.46 -1.63
CA THR A 87 -20.42 9.21 -2.01
C THR A 87 -20.79 9.91 -3.32
N GLY A 88 -21.85 9.44 -3.97
CA GLY A 88 -22.36 10.02 -5.21
C GLY A 88 -21.57 9.59 -6.45
N ASN A 89 -21.50 10.47 -7.44
CA ASN A 89 -20.89 10.15 -8.73
C ASN A 89 -19.36 10.18 -8.67
N VAL A 90 -18.73 9.21 -9.32
CA VAL A 90 -17.30 9.20 -9.60
C VAL A 90 -16.99 10.34 -10.59
N ILE A 91 -16.05 11.21 -10.23
CA ILE A 91 -15.64 12.36 -11.03
C ILE A 91 -14.39 12.10 -11.86
N ALA A 92 -13.58 11.13 -11.43
CA ALA A 92 -12.42 10.64 -12.15
C ALA A 92 -12.12 9.18 -11.80
N THR A 93 -11.56 8.45 -12.75
CA THR A 93 -11.10 7.08 -12.59
C THR A 93 -9.65 7.00 -13.05
N GLN A 94 -8.78 6.49 -12.19
CA GLN A 94 -7.39 6.20 -12.50
C GLN A 94 -7.19 4.71 -12.69
N THR A 95 -6.50 4.35 -13.76
CA THR A 95 -6.11 2.98 -14.08
C THR A 95 -4.61 2.89 -14.34
N TRP A 96 -4.05 1.74 -14.03
CA TRP A 96 -2.68 1.37 -14.37
C TRP A 96 -2.68 0.46 -15.60
N SER A 97 -1.67 0.57 -16.45
CA SER A 97 -1.53 -0.33 -17.62
C SER A 97 -1.37 -1.79 -17.24
N ASP A 98 -0.77 -2.04 -16.08
CA ASP A 98 -0.42 -3.38 -15.58
C ASP A 98 -0.60 -3.48 -14.06
N GLY A 99 -1.02 -4.67 -13.62
CA GLY A 99 -1.20 -5.01 -12.21
C GLY A 99 0.10 -5.44 -11.52
N ALA A 100 0.10 -5.42 -10.19
CA ALA A 100 1.16 -6.02 -9.40
C ALA A 100 1.12 -7.55 -9.51
N THR A 101 2.24 -8.21 -9.25
CA THR A 101 2.28 -9.64 -9.00
C THR A 101 2.64 -9.90 -7.54
N ALA A 102 2.08 -10.95 -6.95
CA ALA A 102 2.43 -11.42 -5.62
C ALA A 102 2.68 -12.92 -5.67
N THR A 103 3.94 -13.32 -5.56
CA THR A 103 4.35 -14.73 -5.60
C THR A 103 4.50 -15.26 -4.20
N TRP A 104 3.75 -16.30 -3.85
CA TRP A 104 3.79 -16.92 -2.55
C TRP A 104 5.15 -17.58 -2.26
N THR A 105 5.64 -17.38 -1.03
CA THR A 105 6.93 -17.88 -0.56
C THR A 105 6.85 -18.71 0.73
N GLY A 106 5.71 -18.71 1.42
CA GLY A 106 5.53 -19.42 2.68
C GLY A 106 4.34 -18.87 3.47
N THR A 107 3.99 -19.54 4.56
CA THR A 107 2.90 -19.12 5.45
C THR A 107 3.40 -19.11 6.89
N VAL A 108 2.98 -18.12 7.67
CA VAL A 108 3.39 -17.98 9.08
C VAL A 108 2.18 -17.62 9.95
N THR A 109 2.10 -18.20 11.14
CA THR A 109 1.15 -17.74 12.17
C THR A 109 1.81 -16.61 12.97
N SER A 110 1.17 -15.44 13.01
CA SER A 110 1.68 -14.24 13.68
C SER A 110 0.52 -13.34 14.13
N SER A 111 0.73 -12.02 14.15
CA SER A 111 -0.31 -11.01 14.36
C SER A 111 -0.18 -9.86 13.36
N ILE A 112 -1.29 -9.17 13.12
CA ILE A 112 -1.36 -7.97 12.29
C ILE A 112 -1.70 -6.79 13.20
N VAL A 113 -0.94 -5.70 13.10
CA VAL A 113 -1.28 -4.41 13.69
C VAL A 113 -2.12 -3.64 12.67
N PRO A 114 -3.46 -3.53 12.85
CA PRO A 114 -4.34 -2.99 11.83
C PRO A 114 -4.24 -1.46 11.65
N GLY A 115 -3.55 -0.78 12.58
CA GLY A 115 -3.31 0.65 12.51
C GLY A 115 -2.68 1.19 13.80
N PRO A 116 -2.22 2.46 13.81
CA PRO A 116 -1.55 3.06 14.95
C PRO A 116 -2.42 3.01 16.23
N GLY A 117 -1.85 2.49 17.31
CA GLY A 117 -2.53 2.40 18.61
C GLY A 117 -3.60 1.31 18.72
N LEU A 118 -3.83 0.53 17.66
CA LEU A 118 -4.77 -0.59 17.67
C LEU A 118 -4.11 -1.88 18.18
N THR A 119 -4.90 -2.72 18.84
CA THR A 119 -4.43 -4.01 19.36
C THR A 119 -4.08 -4.96 18.21
N PRO A 120 -2.93 -5.65 18.27
CA PRO A 120 -2.59 -6.67 17.30
C PRO A 120 -3.62 -7.81 17.26
N LEU A 121 -3.99 -8.25 16.06
CA LEU A 121 -4.94 -9.32 15.81
C LEU A 121 -4.19 -10.61 15.44
N PRO A 122 -4.44 -11.77 16.08
CA PRO A 122 -3.86 -13.04 15.66
C PRO A 122 -4.23 -13.37 14.22
N ALA A 123 -3.26 -13.77 13.40
CA ALA A 123 -3.47 -14.00 11.96
C ALA A 123 -2.55 -15.10 11.41
N THR A 124 -3.02 -15.73 10.34
CA THR A 124 -2.17 -16.48 9.42
C THR A 124 -1.81 -15.57 8.26
N VAL A 125 -0.53 -15.31 8.06
CA VAL A 125 0.00 -14.46 6.99
C VAL A 125 0.61 -15.35 5.91
N ASP A 126 0.12 -15.22 4.68
CA ASP A 126 0.77 -15.78 3.51
C ASP A 126 1.84 -14.80 3.02
N LYS A 127 3.09 -15.18 3.19
CA LYS A 127 4.25 -14.39 2.78
C LYS A 127 4.36 -14.40 1.26
N VAL A 128 4.59 -13.22 0.68
CA VAL A 128 4.71 -13.04 -0.76
C VAL A 128 5.92 -12.18 -1.10
N THR A 129 6.53 -12.48 -2.25
CA THR A 129 7.38 -11.52 -2.96
C THR A 129 6.50 -10.77 -3.95
N ALA A 130 6.25 -9.49 -3.70
CA ALA A 130 5.38 -8.67 -4.51
C ALA A 130 6.14 -7.66 -5.36
N GLN A 131 5.74 -7.52 -6.63
CA GLN A 131 6.41 -6.70 -7.63
C GLN A 131 5.41 -5.82 -8.38
N LEU A 132 5.77 -4.55 -8.51
CA LEU A 132 5.14 -3.63 -9.45
C LEU A 132 5.93 -3.69 -10.77
N PRO A 133 5.27 -4.02 -11.90
CA PRO A 133 5.93 -3.96 -13.19
C PRO A 133 6.17 -2.49 -13.60
N GLN A 134 6.96 -2.31 -14.65
CA GLN A 134 6.98 -1.03 -15.34
C GLN A 134 5.59 -0.77 -15.90
N ARG A 135 5.03 0.42 -15.64
CA ARG A 135 3.63 0.71 -15.99
C ARG A 135 3.39 2.19 -16.24
N THR A 136 2.30 2.50 -16.92
CA THR A 136 1.81 3.87 -17.08
C THR A 136 0.50 4.06 -16.34
N VAL A 137 0.11 5.32 -16.14
CA VAL A 137 -1.13 5.70 -15.49
C VAL A 137 -2.00 6.48 -16.46
N THR A 138 -3.29 6.18 -16.47
CA THR A 138 -4.30 6.96 -17.19
C THR A 138 -5.35 7.42 -16.19
N VAL A 139 -5.77 8.67 -16.31
CA VAL A 139 -6.88 9.21 -15.52
C VAL A 139 -7.93 9.74 -16.49
N THR A 140 -9.18 9.32 -16.32
CA THR A 140 -10.31 9.74 -17.17
C THR A 140 -11.46 10.25 -16.29
N GLY A 141 -12.26 11.18 -16.81
CA GLY A 141 -13.38 11.75 -16.07
C GLY A 141 -13.69 13.18 -16.50
N SER A 142 -14.86 13.68 -16.13
CA SER A 142 -15.31 15.04 -16.50
C SER A 142 -14.54 16.14 -15.77
N TYR A 143 -13.88 15.82 -14.66
CA TYR A 143 -13.09 16.76 -13.86
C TYR A 143 -11.58 16.61 -14.08
N VAL A 144 -11.18 15.84 -15.10
CA VAL A 144 -9.78 15.56 -15.41
C VAL A 144 -9.29 16.50 -16.51
N SER A 145 -8.13 17.09 -16.30
CA SER A 145 -7.42 17.91 -17.29
C SER A 145 -5.96 17.48 -17.40
N ARG A 146 -5.34 17.68 -18.56
CA ARG A 146 -3.88 17.56 -18.70
C ARG A 146 -3.23 18.90 -18.42
N LYS A 147 -2.23 18.93 -17.54
CA LYS A 147 -1.43 20.12 -17.22
C LYS A 147 0.05 19.78 -17.24
N THR A 148 0.89 20.76 -17.59
CA THR A 148 2.34 20.67 -17.42
C THR A 148 2.74 21.35 -16.13
N ILE A 149 3.39 20.63 -15.22
CA ILE A 149 3.89 21.11 -13.92
C ILE A 149 5.38 20.80 -13.88
N ASP A 150 6.22 21.82 -13.69
CA ASP A 150 7.68 21.70 -13.68
C ASP A 150 8.26 20.95 -14.89
N GLY A 151 7.68 21.19 -16.08
CA GLY A 151 8.07 20.55 -17.33
C GLY A 151 7.55 19.11 -17.52
N GLN A 152 6.85 18.55 -16.54
CA GLN A 152 6.27 17.21 -16.60
C GLN A 152 4.77 17.27 -16.92
N ALA A 153 4.31 16.44 -17.86
CA ALA A 153 2.87 16.26 -18.10
C ALA A 153 2.22 15.53 -16.91
N ASN A 154 1.06 16.01 -16.49
CA ASN A 154 0.29 15.49 -15.37
C ASN A 154 -1.20 15.39 -15.74
N TRP A 155 -1.85 14.36 -15.23
CA TRP A 155 -3.30 14.27 -15.12
C TRP A 155 -3.74 14.96 -13.84
N CYS A 156 -4.55 16.01 -13.93
CA CYS A 156 -5.02 16.76 -12.78
C CYS A 156 -6.54 16.65 -12.63
N ILE A 157 -6.98 16.18 -11.46
CA ILE A 157 -8.36 16.10 -11.04
C ILE A 157 -8.70 17.38 -10.28
N ALA A 158 -9.68 18.13 -10.78
CA ALA A 158 -10.15 19.36 -10.14
C ALA A 158 -11.17 19.07 -9.03
N TYR A 159 -10.93 19.63 -7.86
CA TYR A 159 -11.87 19.76 -6.75
C TYR A 159 -12.30 21.23 -6.62
N ALA A 160 -13.27 21.54 -5.76
CA ALA A 160 -13.79 22.90 -5.59
C ALA A 160 -12.67 23.93 -5.29
N ASP A 161 -11.79 23.60 -4.35
CA ASP A 161 -10.74 24.52 -3.85
C ASP A 161 -9.32 24.00 -4.08
N SER A 162 -9.14 22.87 -4.76
CA SER A 162 -7.84 22.22 -4.92
C SER A 162 -7.76 21.37 -6.18
N SER A 163 -6.58 20.82 -6.45
CA SER A 163 -6.42 19.80 -7.47
C SER A 163 -5.41 18.76 -7.02
N VAL A 164 -5.68 17.50 -7.35
CA VAL A 164 -4.72 16.40 -7.19
C VAL A 164 -4.18 16.07 -8.57
N CYS A 165 -2.85 16.06 -8.73
CA CYS A 165 -2.18 15.80 -9.99
C CYS A 165 -1.33 14.53 -9.90
N VAL A 166 -1.45 13.69 -10.93
CA VAL A 166 -0.71 12.44 -11.08
C VAL A 166 0.21 12.57 -12.30
N PRO A 167 1.53 12.37 -12.18
CA PRO A 167 2.45 12.45 -13.31
C PRO A 167 2.09 11.46 -14.41
N ASP A 168 1.94 11.98 -15.64
CA ASP A 168 1.75 11.21 -16.86
C ASP A 168 3.12 10.79 -17.40
N ARG A 169 3.63 9.66 -16.90
CA ARG A 169 4.94 9.11 -17.24
C ARG A 169 4.95 7.60 -17.13
N VAL A 170 6.05 7.00 -17.57
CA VAL A 170 6.40 5.63 -17.25
C VAL A 170 6.89 5.57 -15.80
N TYR A 171 6.35 4.64 -15.03
CA TYR A 171 6.78 4.31 -13.68
C TYR A 171 7.64 3.07 -13.75
N GLU A 172 8.87 3.17 -13.24
CA GLU A 172 9.82 2.08 -13.22
C GLU A 172 9.34 0.90 -12.36
N ALA A 173 9.73 -0.29 -12.77
CA ALA A 173 9.49 -1.51 -12.01
C ALA A 173 10.18 -1.44 -10.64
N ARG A 174 9.49 -1.90 -9.60
CA ARG A 174 10.03 -1.95 -8.23
C ARG A 174 9.30 -2.98 -7.38
N THR A 175 9.89 -3.34 -6.25
CA THR A 175 9.20 -4.13 -5.23
C THR A 175 7.97 -3.38 -4.71
N ALA A 176 6.86 -4.09 -4.55
CA ALA A 176 5.65 -3.54 -3.95
C ALA A 176 5.87 -3.30 -2.44
N PRO A 177 5.13 -2.37 -1.81
CA PRO A 177 5.36 -1.98 -0.42
C PRO A 177 4.86 -2.98 0.64
N PHE A 178 4.50 -4.21 0.25
CA PHE A 178 4.01 -5.28 1.15
C PHE A 178 4.80 -6.58 0.92
N ASP A 179 4.85 -7.43 1.94
CA ASP A 179 5.52 -8.73 1.93
C ASP A 179 4.63 -9.89 2.41
N GLY A 180 3.36 -9.62 2.68
CA GLY A 180 2.38 -10.64 3.02
C GLY A 180 0.96 -10.22 2.69
N LEU A 181 0.10 -11.24 2.62
CA LEU A 181 -1.36 -11.10 2.56
C LEU A 181 -1.98 -11.86 3.73
N ALA A 182 -3.09 -11.35 4.24
CA ALA A 182 -3.84 -12.03 5.29
C ALA A 182 -5.33 -11.69 5.21
N LEU A 183 -6.16 -12.65 5.59
CA LEU A 183 -7.60 -12.47 5.73
C LEU A 183 -8.02 -12.43 7.20
N GLN A 184 -8.91 -11.51 7.54
CA GLN A 184 -9.59 -11.46 8.83
C GLN A 184 -11.07 -11.20 8.59
N GLY A 185 -11.89 -12.25 8.70
CA GLY A 185 -13.30 -12.16 8.32
C GLY A 185 -13.48 -11.77 6.85
N SER A 186 -14.13 -10.63 6.60
CA SER A 186 -14.34 -10.06 5.26
C SER A 186 -13.25 -9.10 4.80
N ASP A 187 -12.22 -8.89 5.62
CA ASP A 187 -11.13 -7.98 5.32
C ASP A 187 -9.92 -8.71 4.75
N LEU A 188 -9.31 -8.08 3.75
CA LEU A 188 -8.00 -8.39 3.21
C LEU A 188 -7.01 -7.34 3.71
N TYR A 189 -5.89 -7.80 4.23
CA TYR A 189 -4.76 -6.96 4.61
C TYR A 189 -3.58 -7.25 3.69
N GLU A 190 -3.04 -6.20 3.08
CA GLU A 190 -1.65 -6.20 2.64
C GLU A 190 -0.79 -5.82 3.86
N VAL A 191 0.27 -6.58 4.12
CA VAL A 191 1.06 -6.40 5.34
C VAL A 191 2.54 -6.29 5.06
N LYS A 192 3.25 -5.63 5.98
CA LYS A 192 4.70 -5.49 5.99
C LYS A 192 5.27 -5.99 7.31
N SER A 193 6.29 -6.85 7.27
CA SER A 193 6.96 -7.27 8.49
C SER A 193 7.73 -6.10 9.13
N ASN A 194 7.58 -5.96 10.45
CA ASN A 194 8.34 -5.00 11.26
C ASN A 194 9.42 -5.69 12.14
N GLY A 195 9.70 -6.97 11.89
CA GLY A 195 10.66 -7.78 12.64
C GLY A 195 10.11 -8.50 13.87
N VAL A 196 8.92 -8.13 14.36
CA VAL A 196 8.23 -8.81 15.48
C VAL A 196 6.95 -9.46 15.01
N ASN A 197 6.15 -8.70 14.28
CA ASN A 197 4.89 -9.10 13.68
C ASN A 197 4.73 -8.40 12.33
N TYR A 198 3.50 -8.03 11.97
CA TYR A 198 3.18 -7.42 10.69
C TYR A 198 2.33 -6.16 10.88
N ASP A 199 2.69 -5.07 10.21
CA ASP A 199 1.88 -3.86 10.14
C ASP A 199 0.99 -3.91 8.89
N ALA A 200 -0.27 -3.51 9.03
CA ALA A 200 -1.13 -3.31 7.87
C ALA A 200 -0.60 -2.14 7.02
N VAL A 201 -0.35 -2.43 5.74
CA VAL A 201 -0.02 -1.43 4.72
C VAL A 201 -1.29 -0.87 4.12
N GLU A 202 -2.21 -1.77 3.78
CA GLU A 202 -3.47 -1.49 3.12
C GLU A 202 -4.52 -2.45 3.67
N ARG A 203 -5.75 -1.97 3.81
CA ARG A 203 -6.91 -2.78 4.20
C ARG A 203 -8.00 -2.62 3.17
N PHE A 204 -8.46 -3.75 2.65
CA PHE A 204 -9.62 -3.83 1.78
C PHE A 204 -10.72 -4.68 2.41
N THR A 205 -11.96 -4.45 2.00
CA THR A 205 -13.11 -5.29 2.32
C THR A 205 -13.67 -5.91 1.05
N LYS A 206 -14.14 -7.15 1.14
CA LYS A 206 -14.69 -7.88 -0.01
C LYS A 206 -15.93 -7.17 -0.57
N LYS A 207 -16.00 -7.01 -1.89
CA LYS A 207 -17.20 -6.53 -2.61
C LYS A 207 -18.18 -7.66 -2.91
#